data_AF-A0A2Z6D454-F1
#
_entry.id   AF-A0A2Z6D454-F1
#
_cell.length_a   1.000
_cell.length_b   1.000
_cell.length_c   1.000
_cell.angle_alpha   90.00
_cell.angle_beta   90.00
_cell.angle_gamma   90.00
#
_symmetry.space_group_name_H-M   'P 1'
#
loop_
_entity.id
_entity.type
_entity.pdbx_description
1 polymer ?
#
loop_
_entity_poly.entity_id
_entity_poly.type
_entity_poly.pdbx_seq_one_letter_code
_entity_poly.pdbx_strand_id
1 'polypeptide(L)'
;MSWRNLTTLFVFVLISPLLNEINLAHQPHQQLGKTEALTKVSQEINASSNKQLVLATPKKIKVWINTFIPNGTVKDPLGRCFKGDNRGFSNSIHASSRTHQEIEFDVATLNKTIDWKNTGTTHKVDCSTGHILESGKASTAQLINGKIERSGSNILINFNAASKNPLVTEAPAIDLNITFKINPAKREASISGLHDGFPAYEAYVTAEGGAGTLVYSHDHRATGDTPNSLFPPMEITAKKDIIKF
;
A
#
# COMPACT_ATOMS: atom_id res chain seq x y z
N MET A 1 -18.45 -30.01 36.06
CA MET A 1 -19.63 -29.57 35.27
C MET A 1 -19.09 -28.62 34.20
N SER A 2 -19.19 -28.91 32.88
CA SER A 2 -20.42 -28.90 32.04
C SER A 2 -21.01 -27.48 31.97
N TRP A 3 -21.17 -26.75 30.85
CA TRP A 3 -21.11 -26.97 29.36
C TRP A 3 -20.83 -25.57 28.68
N ARG A 4 -20.66 -25.31 27.36
CA ARG A 4 -20.68 -26.06 26.08
C ARG A 4 -19.94 -25.29 24.94
N ASN A 5 -19.58 -26.01 23.87
CA ASN A 5 -19.39 -25.66 22.44
C ASN A 5 -19.37 -24.21 21.91
N LEU A 6 -18.39 -23.93 21.03
CA LEU A 6 -18.62 -23.29 19.71
C LEU A 6 -17.49 -23.69 18.74
N THR A 7 -17.79 -24.53 17.75
CA THR A 7 -16.82 -25.05 16.77
C THR A 7 -17.10 -24.43 15.40
N THR A 8 -16.22 -23.59 14.89
CA THR A 8 -16.35 -23.02 13.54
C THR A 8 -15.96 -24.05 12.49
N LEU A 9 -16.90 -24.37 11.60
CA LEU A 9 -16.75 -25.41 10.59
C LEU A 9 -15.96 -24.90 9.38
N PHE A 10 -14.70 -25.33 9.24
CA PHE A 10 -13.97 -25.18 7.97
C PHE A 10 -14.47 -26.21 6.96
N VAL A 11 -15.09 -25.75 5.86
CA VAL A 11 -15.45 -26.62 4.73
C VAL A 11 -14.23 -26.78 3.83
N PHE A 12 -13.42 -27.80 4.10
CA PHE A 12 -12.44 -28.31 3.14
C PHE A 12 -13.15 -29.18 2.11
N VAL A 13 -13.23 -28.72 0.86
CA VAL A 13 -13.66 -29.56 -0.28
C VAL A 13 -12.47 -30.43 -0.70
N LEU A 14 -12.40 -31.64 -0.17
CA LEU A 14 -11.49 -32.67 -0.65
C LEU A 14 -12.07 -33.32 -1.91
N ILE A 15 -11.43 -33.09 -3.05
CA ILE A 15 -11.70 -33.82 -4.30
C ILE A 15 -10.86 -35.09 -4.29
N SER A 16 -11.47 -36.24 -3.99
CA SER A 16 -10.86 -37.56 -4.20
C SER A 16 -11.31 -38.15 -5.54
N PRO A 17 -10.40 -38.66 -6.38
CA PRO A 17 -10.75 -39.53 -7.49
C PRO A 17 -10.84 -40.98 -7.00
N LEU A 18 -11.99 -41.61 -7.18
CA LEU A 18 -12.15 -43.06 -6.97
C LEU A 18 -12.96 -43.65 -8.13
N LEU A 19 -12.23 -44.04 -9.17
CA LEU A 19 -12.66 -45.03 -10.14
C LEU A 19 -12.51 -46.41 -9.49
N ASN A 20 -13.62 -47.15 -9.32
CA ASN A 20 -13.78 -48.42 -10.04
C ASN A 20 -15.15 -49.08 -9.82
N GLU A 21 -15.66 -49.61 -10.93
CA GLU A 21 -16.45 -50.84 -11.09
C GLU A 21 -17.47 -51.24 -10.01
N ILE A 22 -18.76 -51.03 -10.33
CA ILE A 22 -19.77 -52.07 -10.14
C ILE A 22 -20.48 -52.27 -11.48
N ASN A 23 -20.45 -53.49 -12.00
CA ASN A 23 -21.08 -53.88 -13.24
C ASN A 23 -22.04 -55.05 -12.96
N LEU A 24 -23.36 -54.83 -13.06
CA LEU A 24 -24.34 -55.86 -13.46
C LEU A 24 -25.76 -55.27 -13.68
N ALA A 25 -26.53 -55.91 -14.57
CA ALA A 25 -27.99 -55.82 -14.73
C ALA A 25 -28.65 -54.55 -15.32
N HIS A 26 -28.47 -54.36 -16.63
CA HIS A 26 -29.58 -54.38 -17.60
C HIS A 26 -30.88 -53.58 -17.32
N GLN A 27 -30.92 -52.29 -17.70
CA GLN A 27 -32.11 -51.62 -18.27
C GLN A 27 -31.70 -50.50 -19.27
N PRO A 28 -31.98 -50.63 -20.59
CA PRO A 28 -31.42 -49.73 -21.60
C PRO A 28 -32.19 -48.40 -21.84
N HIS A 29 -33.38 -48.20 -21.26
CA HIS A 29 -34.28 -47.11 -21.68
C HIS A 29 -34.32 -45.84 -20.80
N GLN A 30 -33.55 -45.75 -19.70
CA GLN A 30 -33.56 -44.55 -18.83
C GLN A 30 -32.21 -43.81 -18.69
N GLN A 31 -31.13 -44.28 -19.32
CA GLN A 31 -29.82 -43.62 -19.17
C GLN A 31 -29.61 -42.42 -20.11
N LEU A 32 -30.14 -42.44 -21.34
CA LEU A 32 -29.86 -41.41 -22.35
C LEU A 32 -30.16 -39.98 -21.87
N GLY A 33 -31.37 -39.75 -21.34
CA GLY A 33 -31.80 -38.43 -20.87
C GLY A 33 -31.09 -37.93 -19.60
N LYS A 34 -30.52 -38.82 -18.77
CA LYS A 34 -29.71 -38.40 -17.62
C LYS A 34 -28.33 -37.90 -18.04
N THR A 35 -27.71 -38.55 -19.03
CA THR A 35 -26.39 -38.16 -19.54
C THR A 35 -26.44 -36.79 -20.22
N GLU A 36 -27.46 -36.51 -21.04
CA GLU A 36 -27.64 -35.21 -21.68
C GLU A 36 -27.87 -34.09 -20.66
N ALA A 37 -28.72 -34.33 -19.65
CA ALA A 37 -28.99 -33.35 -18.60
C ALA A 37 -27.72 -33.03 -17.76
N LEU A 38 -26.95 -34.05 -17.38
CA LEU A 38 -25.69 -33.88 -16.65
C LEU A 38 -24.63 -33.15 -17.49
N THR A 39 -24.54 -33.47 -18.78
CA THR A 39 -23.63 -32.77 -19.71
C THR A 39 -23.98 -31.29 -19.83
N LYS A 40 -25.28 -30.97 -19.94
CA LYS A 40 -25.76 -29.60 -20.05
C LYS A 40 -25.52 -28.78 -18.78
N VAL A 41 -25.78 -29.36 -17.60
CA VAL A 41 -25.46 -28.73 -16.30
C VAL A 41 -23.95 -28.52 -16.13
N SER A 42 -23.11 -29.49 -16.53
CA SER A 42 -21.65 -29.30 -16.52
C SER A 42 -21.19 -28.19 -17.48
N GLN A 43 -21.81 -28.06 -18.66
CA GLN A 43 -21.52 -26.97 -19.60
C GLN A 43 -21.95 -25.60 -19.05
N GLU A 44 -23.12 -25.49 -18.41
CA GLU A 44 -23.60 -24.26 -17.79
C GLU A 44 -22.74 -23.85 -16.57
N ILE A 45 -22.31 -24.80 -15.75
CA ILE A 45 -21.35 -24.56 -14.65
C ILE A 45 -20.00 -24.07 -15.21
N ASN A 46 -19.48 -24.69 -16.27
CA ASN A 46 -18.21 -24.28 -16.90
C ASN A 46 -18.30 -22.94 -17.64
N ALA A 47 -19.47 -22.58 -18.19
CA ALA A 47 -19.72 -21.27 -18.77
C ALA A 47 -19.86 -20.17 -17.70
N SER A 48 -20.37 -20.52 -16.51
CA SER A 48 -20.49 -19.61 -15.37
C SER A 48 -19.14 -19.40 -14.66
N SER A 49 -18.36 -20.46 -14.44
CA SER A 49 -17.09 -20.41 -13.70
C SER A 49 -15.95 -19.68 -14.43
N ASN A 50 -15.98 -19.63 -15.77
CA ASN A 50 -14.99 -18.90 -16.58
C ASN A 50 -15.30 -17.41 -16.77
N LYS A 51 -16.38 -16.88 -16.17
CA LYS A 51 -16.69 -15.45 -16.23
C LYS A 51 -15.83 -14.67 -15.24
N GLN A 52 -14.53 -14.56 -15.54
CA GLN A 52 -13.58 -13.76 -14.76
C GLN A 52 -14.17 -12.35 -14.57
N LEU A 53 -14.41 -11.99 -13.32
CA LEU A 53 -15.16 -10.79 -12.99
C LEU A 53 -14.29 -9.57 -13.30
N VAL A 54 -14.47 -8.99 -14.49
CA VAL A 54 -13.76 -7.79 -14.90
C VAL A 54 -14.18 -6.65 -13.98
N LEU A 55 -13.33 -6.33 -13.02
CA LEU A 55 -13.54 -5.20 -12.12
C LEU A 55 -13.69 -3.93 -12.97
N ALA A 56 -14.81 -3.23 -12.78
CA ALA A 56 -15.06 -1.97 -13.46
C ALA A 56 -13.94 -0.97 -13.15
N THR A 57 -13.58 -0.15 -14.15
CA THR A 57 -12.68 1.00 -13.95
C THR A 57 -13.24 1.87 -12.82
N PRO A 58 -12.46 2.14 -11.75
CA PRO A 58 -12.92 3.01 -10.69
C PRO A 58 -13.10 4.44 -11.21
N LYS A 59 -14.10 5.13 -10.66
CA LYS A 59 -14.33 6.57 -10.82
C LYS A 59 -13.36 7.37 -9.96
N LYS A 60 -13.04 6.89 -8.75
CA LYS A 60 -12.13 7.55 -7.82
C LYS A 60 -10.94 6.68 -7.47
N ILE A 61 -9.76 7.29 -7.51
CA ILE A 61 -8.52 6.71 -7.00
C ILE A 61 -7.89 7.70 -6.01
N LYS A 62 -7.35 7.16 -4.91
CA LYS A 62 -6.51 7.89 -3.97
C LYS A 62 -5.13 7.24 -3.91
N VAL A 63 -4.09 8.07 -3.88
CA VAL A 63 -2.71 7.68 -3.57
C VAL A 63 -2.18 8.53 -2.43
N TRP A 64 -1.32 7.94 -1.59
CA TRP A 64 -0.58 8.69 -0.58
C TRP A 64 0.80 8.11 -0.36
N ILE A 65 1.70 8.96 0.14
CA ILE A 65 3.05 8.62 0.56
C ILE A 65 3.32 9.19 1.95
N ASN A 66 3.87 8.36 2.83
CA ASN A 66 4.34 8.75 4.15
C ASN A 66 5.87 8.54 4.23
N THR A 67 6.52 9.39 5.03
CA THR A 67 7.80 9.04 5.66
C THR A 67 7.60 8.90 7.16
N PHE A 68 8.27 7.95 7.80
CA PHE A 68 8.14 7.72 9.24
C PHE A 68 9.41 7.09 9.82
N ILE A 69 9.63 7.26 11.12
CA ILE A 69 10.75 6.67 11.85
C ILE A 69 10.21 5.48 12.66
N PRO A 70 10.42 4.22 12.24
CA PRO A 70 9.93 3.03 12.95
C PRO A 70 10.29 2.95 14.43
N ASN A 71 11.46 3.47 14.82
CA ASN A 71 11.97 3.45 16.18
C ASN A 71 11.22 4.47 17.08
N GLY A 72 11.10 4.17 18.38
CA GLY A 72 10.53 5.14 19.34
C GLY A 72 11.38 6.39 19.55
N THR A 73 12.71 6.24 19.45
CA THR A 73 13.69 7.33 19.52
C THR A 73 14.81 7.08 18.52
N VAL A 74 15.35 8.13 17.91
CA VAL A 74 16.53 8.12 17.06
C VAL A 74 17.55 9.15 17.54
N LYS A 75 18.85 8.90 17.29
CA LYS A 75 19.93 9.88 17.47
C LYS A 75 20.32 10.47 16.12
N ASP A 76 20.44 11.79 16.05
CA ASP A 76 21.04 12.44 14.89
C ASP A 76 22.58 12.29 14.89
N PRO A 77 23.28 12.71 13.80
CA PRO A 77 24.74 12.59 13.71
C PRO A 77 25.53 13.38 14.76
N LEU A 78 24.90 14.37 15.43
CA LEU A 78 25.49 15.12 16.54
C LEU A 78 25.10 14.55 17.92
N GLY A 79 24.50 13.35 17.94
CA GLY A 79 24.13 12.62 19.16
C GLY A 79 22.85 13.11 19.85
N ARG A 80 22.10 14.05 19.26
CA ARG A 80 20.86 14.59 19.83
C ARG A 80 19.72 13.60 19.61
N CYS A 81 18.90 13.36 20.63
CA CYS A 81 17.79 12.42 20.54
C CYS A 81 16.47 13.08 20.12
N PHE A 82 15.73 12.41 19.25
CA PHE A 82 14.40 12.82 18.79
C PHE A 82 13.42 11.64 18.85
N LYS A 83 12.15 11.90 19.15
CA LYS A 83 11.10 10.86 19.04
C LYS A 83 10.88 10.48 17.58
N GLY A 84 10.76 9.19 17.32
CA GLY A 84 10.22 8.67 16.07
C GLY A 84 8.72 8.39 16.17
N ASP A 85 8.21 7.60 15.24
CA ASP A 85 6.80 7.25 15.09
C ASP A 85 6.42 5.94 15.80
N ASN A 86 7.41 5.16 16.27
CA ASN A 86 7.24 3.93 17.04
C ASN A 86 6.24 2.92 16.44
N ARG A 87 6.30 2.70 15.12
CA ARG A 87 5.34 1.87 14.38
C ARG A 87 5.98 1.08 13.24
N GLY A 88 5.25 0.10 12.72
CA GLY A 88 5.54 -0.51 11.43
C GLY A 88 4.84 0.21 10.27
N PHE A 89 4.96 -0.40 9.08
CA PHE A 89 4.20 -0.04 7.90
C PHE A 89 2.68 -0.11 8.16
N SER A 90 1.92 0.86 7.64
CA SER A 90 0.47 0.93 7.86
C SER A 90 -0.27 1.65 6.74
N ASN A 91 -1.33 1.04 6.23
CA ASN A 91 -2.26 1.69 5.30
C ASN A 91 -3.28 2.61 6.00
N SER A 92 -3.14 2.87 7.30
CA SER A 92 -3.92 3.91 7.97
C SER A 92 -3.41 5.28 7.53
N ILE A 93 -4.26 6.05 6.85
CA ILE A 93 -3.89 7.34 6.25
C ILE A 93 -3.50 8.40 7.30
N HIS A 94 -3.89 8.22 8.56
CA HIS A 94 -3.52 9.07 9.68
C HIS A 94 -2.48 8.43 10.62
N ALA A 95 -1.76 7.41 10.16
CA ALA A 95 -0.61 6.88 10.88
C ALA A 95 0.44 7.99 11.10
N SER A 96 1.04 8.04 12.29
CA SER A 96 2.08 9.02 12.63
C SER A 96 3.19 9.03 11.59
N SER A 97 3.61 10.21 11.15
CA SER A 97 4.57 10.37 10.06
C SER A 97 5.44 11.61 10.27
N ARG A 98 6.59 11.65 9.61
CA ARG A 98 7.44 12.83 9.48
C ARG A 98 6.96 13.72 8.35
N THR A 99 6.61 13.12 7.20
CA THR A 99 5.85 13.75 6.10
C THR A 99 4.68 12.87 5.69
N HIS A 100 3.59 13.50 5.27
CA HIS A 100 2.42 12.87 4.66
C HIS A 100 1.98 13.70 3.45
N GLN A 101 1.66 13.04 2.35
CA GLN A 101 1.08 13.64 1.15
C GLN A 101 0.03 12.71 0.57
N GLU A 102 -1.19 13.20 0.32
CA GLU A 102 -2.27 12.47 -0.35
C GLU A 102 -2.91 13.25 -1.50
N ILE A 103 -3.33 12.50 -2.52
CA ILE A 103 -4.13 13.00 -3.64
C ILE A 103 -5.26 12.00 -3.90
N GLU A 104 -6.50 12.47 -3.89
CA GLU A 104 -7.66 11.75 -4.47
C GLU A 104 -8.14 12.50 -5.70
N PHE A 105 -8.56 11.78 -6.73
CA PHE A 105 -9.03 12.38 -7.97
C PHE A 105 -10.09 11.54 -8.68
N ASP A 106 -10.89 12.21 -9.51
CA ASP A 106 -11.78 11.58 -10.46
C ASP A 106 -11.02 11.10 -11.71
N VAL A 107 -11.16 9.82 -12.06
CA VAL A 107 -10.37 9.12 -13.08
C VAL A 107 -10.68 9.59 -14.51
N ALA A 108 -11.88 10.13 -14.74
CA ALA A 108 -12.32 10.59 -16.05
C ALA A 108 -11.86 12.03 -16.33
N THR A 109 -12.00 12.91 -15.35
CA THR A 109 -11.70 14.36 -15.45
C THR A 109 -10.30 14.74 -14.99
N LEU A 110 -9.63 13.87 -14.21
CA LEU A 110 -8.37 14.14 -13.48
C LEU A 110 -8.48 15.25 -12.41
N ASN A 111 -9.69 15.72 -12.10
CA ASN A 111 -9.89 16.72 -11.07
C ASN A 111 -9.56 16.15 -9.69
N LYS A 112 -8.68 16.82 -8.94
CA LYS A 112 -8.39 16.48 -7.55
C LYS A 112 -9.64 16.73 -6.69
N THR A 113 -10.10 15.69 -6.01
CA THR A 113 -11.13 15.77 -4.95
C THR A 113 -10.52 15.90 -3.57
N ILE A 114 -9.26 15.47 -3.39
CA ILE A 114 -8.42 15.75 -2.23
C ILE A 114 -7.02 16.12 -2.73
N ASP A 115 -6.45 17.18 -2.17
CA ASP A 115 -5.05 17.56 -2.33
C ASP A 115 -4.51 18.01 -0.97
N TRP A 116 -3.94 17.09 -0.20
CA TRP A 116 -3.56 17.34 1.19
C TRP A 116 -2.13 16.90 1.50
N LYS A 117 -1.53 17.59 2.47
CA LYS A 117 -0.14 17.39 2.88
C LYS A 117 0.08 17.89 4.30
N ASN A 118 0.93 17.19 5.06
CA ASN A 118 1.21 17.51 6.44
C ASN A 118 2.62 17.02 6.85
N THR A 119 3.10 17.54 7.97
CA THR A 119 4.36 17.16 8.61
C THR A 119 4.10 16.68 10.03
N GLY A 120 4.92 15.77 10.54
CA GLY A 120 4.90 15.39 11.96
C GLY A 120 5.33 16.55 12.86
N THR A 121 4.90 16.51 14.12
CA THR A 121 5.59 17.27 15.16
C THR A 121 6.90 16.55 15.48
N THR A 122 8.00 17.29 15.44
CA THR A 122 9.30 16.86 15.92
C THR A 122 9.40 17.14 17.41
N HIS A 123 9.80 16.13 18.18
CA HIS A 123 10.08 16.27 19.60
C HIS A 123 11.54 15.91 19.86
N LYS A 124 12.33 16.89 20.29
CA LYS A 124 13.68 16.65 20.83
C LYS A 124 13.53 16.16 22.26
N VAL A 125 14.26 15.11 22.62
CA VAL A 125 14.15 14.47 23.93
C VAL A 125 15.50 14.36 24.61
N ASP A 126 15.47 14.30 25.94
CA ASP A 126 16.62 13.83 26.70
C ASP A 126 16.90 12.35 26.34
N CYS A 127 18.17 12.05 26.07
CA CYS A 127 18.58 10.73 25.58
C CYS A 127 18.49 9.61 26.63
N SER A 128 18.40 9.94 27.92
CA SER A 128 18.39 8.96 29.02
C SER A 128 16.99 8.68 29.56
N THR A 129 16.13 9.69 29.59
CA THR A 129 14.78 9.66 30.18
C THR A 129 13.66 9.67 29.13
N GLY A 130 13.93 10.10 27.89
CA GLY A 130 12.91 10.30 26.86
C GLY A 130 11.98 11.50 27.12
N HIS A 131 12.28 12.34 28.12
CA HIS A 131 11.54 13.55 28.44
C HIS A 131 11.63 14.56 27.28
N ILE A 132 10.51 15.19 26.91
CA ILE A 132 10.48 16.17 25.81
C ILE A 132 11.14 17.46 26.29
N LEU A 133 12.22 17.86 25.61
CA LEU A 133 12.94 19.10 25.87
C LEU A 133 12.39 20.25 25.02
N GLU A 134 11.99 19.95 23.79
CA GLU A 134 11.62 20.95 22.78
C GLU A 134 10.73 20.32 21.72
N SER A 135 9.81 21.10 21.14
CA SER A 135 8.87 20.63 20.11
C SER A 135 8.70 21.65 19.01
N GLY A 136 8.64 21.20 17.76
CA GLY A 136 8.45 22.05 16.59
C GLY A 136 7.84 21.29 15.43
N LYS A 137 7.30 22.00 14.43
CA LYS A 137 6.63 21.39 13.26
C LYS A 137 7.27 21.94 11.98
N ALA A 138 7.69 21.04 11.09
CA ALA A 138 8.28 21.42 9.81
C ALA A 138 7.23 22.07 8.89
N SER A 139 7.66 22.99 8.03
CA SER A 139 6.75 23.60 7.04
C SER A 139 6.30 22.59 5.98
N THR A 140 5.06 22.71 5.51
CA THR A 140 4.53 21.95 4.37
C THR A 140 4.79 22.65 3.03
N ALA A 141 5.49 23.80 3.02
CA ALA A 141 5.75 24.57 1.80
C ALA A 141 6.50 23.77 0.73
N GLN A 142 7.49 22.96 1.14
CA GLN A 142 8.31 22.12 0.27
C GLN A 142 7.80 20.68 0.12
N LEU A 143 6.59 20.37 0.58
CA LEU A 143 5.88 19.15 0.21
C LEU A 143 5.01 19.49 -1.01
N ILE A 144 5.35 18.99 -2.19
CA ILE A 144 4.69 19.32 -3.47
C ILE A 144 3.89 18.12 -3.95
N ASN A 145 2.57 18.29 -3.96
CA ASN A 145 1.62 17.38 -4.58
C ASN A 145 1.48 17.79 -6.05
N GLY A 146 2.14 17.08 -6.95
CA GLY A 146 2.27 17.44 -8.36
C GLY A 146 0.96 17.40 -9.15
N LYS A 147 1.09 17.65 -10.46
CA LYS A 147 -0.03 17.51 -11.40
C LYS A 147 -0.41 16.04 -11.57
N ILE A 148 -1.66 15.83 -11.96
CA ILE A 148 -2.17 14.54 -12.43
C ILE A 148 -2.21 14.62 -13.95
N GLU A 149 -1.49 13.72 -14.61
CA GLU A 149 -1.32 13.74 -16.07
C GLU A 149 -1.67 12.38 -16.67
N ARG A 150 -2.34 12.36 -17.82
CA ARG A 150 -2.69 11.11 -18.50
C ARG A 150 -1.67 10.80 -19.59
N SER A 151 -1.12 9.58 -19.54
CA SER A 151 -0.13 9.04 -20.48
C SER A 151 -0.64 7.71 -21.04
N GLY A 152 -1.37 7.81 -22.15
CA GLY A 152 -2.12 6.69 -22.73
C GLY A 152 -3.17 6.13 -21.76
N SER A 153 -3.13 4.82 -21.50
CA SER A 153 -3.99 4.17 -20.51
C SER A 153 -3.60 4.47 -19.05
N ASN A 154 -2.45 5.10 -18.81
CA ASN A 154 -1.94 5.37 -17.48
C ASN A 154 -2.26 6.81 -17.02
N ILE A 155 -2.26 6.99 -15.71
CA ILE A 155 -2.24 8.27 -15.00
C ILE A 155 -0.93 8.34 -14.25
N LEU A 156 -0.25 9.48 -14.36
CA LEU A 156 1.01 9.80 -13.68
C LEU A 156 0.72 10.85 -12.61
N ILE A 157 1.27 10.64 -11.42
CA ILE A 157 1.09 11.53 -10.27
C ILE A 157 2.44 11.66 -9.57
N ASN A 158 3.02 12.85 -9.59
CA ASN A 158 4.29 13.13 -8.94
C ASN A 158 4.08 13.66 -7.52
N PHE A 159 4.91 13.19 -6.59
CA PHE A 159 5.11 13.77 -5.27
C PHE A 159 6.58 14.16 -5.15
N ASN A 160 6.83 15.35 -4.66
CA ASN A 160 8.15 15.77 -4.21
C ASN A 160 8.06 16.27 -2.77
N ALA A 161 9.10 16.02 -1.98
CA ALA A 161 9.24 16.62 -0.65
C ALA A 161 10.69 17.04 -0.42
N ALA A 162 10.86 18.09 0.37
CA ALA A 162 12.08 18.43 1.09
C ALA A 162 11.68 18.92 2.50
N SER A 163 11.80 18.09 3.54
CA SER A 163 11.32 18.43 4.88
C SER A 163 12.43 18.43 5.93
N LYS A 164 12.89 19.62 6.33
CA LYS A 164 13.94 19.80 7.35
C LYS A 164 13.42 19.67 8.78
N ASN A 165 14.29 19.22 9.68
CA ASN A 165 14.03 19.24 11.13
C ASN A 165 13.90 20.70 11.62
N PRO A 166 12.75 21.12 12.18
CA PRO A 166 12.51 22.52 12.55
C PRO A 166 13.28 22.95 13.82
N LEU A 167 13.89 22.00 14.56
CA LEU A 167 14.65 22.26 15.79
C LEU A 167 16.18 22.26 15.57
N VAL A 168 16.62 22.21 14.31
CA VAL A 168 18.03 22.16 13.92
C VAL A 168 18.21 22.94 12.61
N THR A 169 18.77 24.15 12.68
CA THR A 169 18.93 25.07 11.53
C THR A 169 19.61 24.42 10.32
N GLU A 170 20.72 23.73 10.56
CA GLU A 170 21.54 23.09 9.52
C GLU A 170 21.20 21.61 9.31
N ALA A 171 19.99 21.16 9.67
CA ALA A 171 19.58 19.80 9.35
C ALA A 171 19.40 19.62 7.83
N PRO A 172 19.85 18.48 7.27
CA PRO A 172 19.38 18.05 5.97
C PRO A 172 17.86 17.87 5.96
N ALA A 173 17.28 17.87 4.77
CA ALA A 173 15.87 17.56 4.57
C ALA A 173 15.66 16.04 4.55
N ILE A 174 14.41 15.62 4.74
CA ILE A 174 13.91 14.36 4.19
C ILE A 174 13.46 14.67 2.76
N ASP A 175 14.21 14.20 1.77
CA ASP A 175 13.98 14.43 0.35
C ASP A 175 13.32 13.21 -0.33
N LEU A 176 12.46 13.49 -1.31
CA LEU A 176 11.93 12.51 -2.27
C LEU A 176 11.49 13.19 -3.58
N ASN A 177 11.59 12.47 -4.68
CA ASN A 177 10.95 12.80 -5.95
C ASN A 177 10.42 11.51 -6.60
N ILE A 178 9.12 11.28 -6.48
CA ILE A 178 8.48 9.98 -6.65
C ILE A 178 7.24 10.11 -7.53
N THR A 179 7.17 9.32 -8.59
CA THR A 179 6.01 9.29 -9.49
C THR A 179 5.28 7.96 -9.38
N PHE A 180 4.00 8.02 -9.02
CA PHE A 180 3.07 6.91 -9.20
C PHE A 180 2.68 6.81 -10.68
N LYS A 181 2.62 5.58 -11.19
CA LYS A 181 2.04 5.25 -12.49
C LYS A 181 0.91 4.24 -12.29
N ILE A 182 -0.31 4.67 -12.63
CA ILE A 182 -1.55 3.94 -12.36
C ILE A 182 -2.27 3.64 -13.67
N ASN A 183 -2.71 2.41 -13.89
CA ASN A 183 -3.62 2.03 -14.96
C ASN A 183 -4.99 1.67 -14.35
N PRO A 184 -5.99 2.57 -14.39
CA PRO A 184 -7.28 2.36 -13.75
C PRO A 184 -8.07 1.17 -14.32
N ALA A 185 -8.01 0.96 -15.63
CA ALA A 185 -8.76 -0.10 -16.31
C ALA A 185 -8.24 -1.51 -15.99
N LYS A 186 -6.93 -1.64 -15.72
CA LYS A 186 -6.32 -2.89 -15.26
C LYS A 186 -6.20 -3.00 -13.75
N ARG A 187 -6.54 -1.93 -13.01
CA ARG A 187 -6.26 -1.72 -11.58
C ARG A 187 -4.82 -2.09 -11.22
N GLU A 188 -3.89 -1.51 -11.97
CA GLU A 188 -2.44 -1.72 -11.83
C GLU A 188 -1.76 -0.44 -11.33
N ALA A 189 -0.87 -0.55 -10.36
CA ALA A 189 -0.04 0.57 -9.89
C ALA A 189 1.43 0.19 -9.87
N SER A 190 2.30 1.17 -10.02
CA SER A 190 3.76 1.05 -9.93
C SER A 190 4.34 2.39 -9.51
N ILE A 191 5.61 2.40 -9.09
CA ILE A 191 6.31 3.60 -8.66
C ILE A 191 7.69 3.69 -9.33
N SER A 192 8.12 4.92 -9.58
CA SER A 192 9.47 5.25 -10.07
C SER A 192 9.95 6.58 -9.51
N GLY A 193 11.18 6.64 -9.00
CA GLY A 193 11.80 7.90 -8.57
C GLY A 193 13.01 7.70 -7.66
N LEU A 194 13.33 8.73 -6.89
CA LEU A 194 14.43 8.78 -5.93
C LEU A 194 13.94 9.24 -4.54
N HIS A 195 14.60 8.79 -3.48
CA HIS A 195 14.50 9.35 -2.13
C HIS A 195 15.77 9.03 -1.31
N ASP A 196 15.88 9.64 -0.13
CA ASP A 196 16.98 9.41 0.82
C ASP A 196 16.91 8.03 1.49
N GLY A 197 18.05 7.46 1.90
CA GLY A 197 18.10 6.17 2.61
C GLY A 197 17.41 6.16 3.98
N PHE A 198 17.15 7.33 4.55
CA PHE A 198 16.48 7.49 5.84
C PHE A 198 15.36 8.55 5.74
N PRO A 199 14.20 8.37 6.40
CA PRO A 199 13.83 7.31 7.33
C PRO A 199 13.17 6.13 6.59
N ALA A 200 12.09 5.53 7.12
CA ALA A 200 11.28 4.60 6.35
C ALA A 200 10.27 5.35 5.46
N TYR A 201 10.02 4.81 4.26
CA TYR A 201 9.09 5.35 3.28
C TYR A 201 8.00 4.31 2.98
N GLU A 202 6.77 4.74 2.81
CA GLU A 202 5.65 3.87 2.43
C GLU A 202 4.68 4.59 1.50
N ALA A 203 4.25 3.92 0.44
CA ALA A 203 3.39 4.49 -0.59
C ALA A 203 2.26 3.53 -0.92
N TYR A 204 1.03 4.04 -1.00
CA TYR A 204 -0.19 3.26 -1.12
C TYR A 204 -1.12 3.79 -2.22
N VAL A 205 -2.00 2.91 -2.70
CA VAL A 205 -3.09 3.24 -3.62
C VAL A 205 -4.39 2.58 -3.12
N THR A 206 -5.52 3.23 -3.38
CA THR A 206 -6.86 2.64 -3.23
C THR A 206 -7.83 3.17 -4.29
N ALA A 207 -8.91 2.44 -4.50
CA ALA A 207 -10.04 2.80 -5.35
C ALA A 207 -11.33 2.87 -4.52
N GLU A 208 -12.24 3.79 -4.86
CA GLU A 208 -13.59 3.91 -4.27
C GLU A 208 -13.64 3.91 -2.72
N GLY A 209 -12.61 4.48 -2.07
CA GLY A 209 -12.52 4.55 -0.60
C GLY A 209 -12.20 3.23 0.11
N GLY A 210 -11.77 2.20 -0.62
CA GLY A 210 -11.33 0.92 -0.04
C GLY A 210 -10.04 1.03 0.79
N ALA A 211 -9.61 -0.10 1.36
CA ALA A 211 -8.34 -0.18 2.10
C ALA A 211 -7.13 0.05 1.18
N GLY A 212 -6.08 0.71 1.70
CA GLY A 212 -4.85 0.96 0.95
C GLY A 212 -4.06 -0.32 0.65
N THR A 213 -3.70 -0.49 -0.61
CA THR A 213 -2.77 -1.52 -1.07
C THR A 213 -1.37 -0.91 -1.17
N LEU A 214 -0.38 -1.60 -0.61
CA LEU A 214 1.01 -1.16 -0.60
C LEU A 214 1.60 -1.20 -2.03
N VAL A 215 2.04 -0.04 -2.52
CA VAL A 215 2.75 0.10 -3.81
C VAL A 215 4.25 0.05 -3.60
N TYR A 216 4.76 0.65 -2.52
CA TYR A 216 6.19 0.73 -2.25
C TYR A 216 6.46 0.86 -0.76
N SER A 217 7.58 0.28 -0.30
CA SER A 217 8.10 0.43 1.05
C SER A 217 9.63 0.40 1.05
N HIS A 218 10.25 1.32 1.79
CA HIS A 218 11.66 1.29 2.16
C HIS A 218 11.78 1.25 3.68
N ASP A 219 12.64 0.38 4.21
CA ASP A 219 12.95 0.29 5.64
C ASP A 219 14.46 0.45 5.84
N HIS A 220 14.88 1.63 6.29
CA HIS A 220 16.29 1.94 6.58
C HIS A 220 16.96 0.89 7.49
N ARG A 221 16.19 0.20 8.36
CA ARG A 221 16.70 -0.84 9.26
C ARG A 221 17.10 -2.13 8.53
N ALA A 222 16.53 -2.38 7.35
CA ALA A 222 16.84 -3.54 6.52
C ALA A 222 18.04 -3.29 5.58
N THR A 223 18.28 -2.03 5.20
CA THR A 223 19.42 -1.60 4.38
C THR A 223 20.64 -1.17 5.20
N GLY A 224 20.45 -0.83 6.48
CA GLY A 224 21.51 -0.30 7.35
C GLY A 224 21.69 1.22 7.26
N ASP A 225 20.78 1.90 6.55
CA ASP A 225 20.76 3.35 6.43
C ASP A 225 20.50 4.04 7.77
N THR A 226 21.04 5.24 7.93
CA THR A 226 21.05 5.98 9.21
C THR A 226 20.64 7.44 8.97
N PRO A 227 20.46 8.28 10.00
CA PRO A 227 20.27 9.73 9.78
C PRO A 227 21.39 10.44 9.00
N ASN A 228 22.52 9.79 8.70
CA ASN A 228 23.50 10.30 7.74
C ASN A 228 23.04 10.14 6.28
N SER A 229 22.14 9.20 5.99
CA SER A 229 21.52 8.99 4.67
C SER A 229 20.53 10.10 4.28
N LEU A 230 20.33 11.12 5.12
CA LEU A 230 19.63 12.37 4.75
C LEU A 230 20.55 13.36 4.03
N PHE A 231 21.87 13.17 4.05
CA PHE A 231 22.78 14.09 3.37
C PHE A 231 22.78 13.78 1.86
N PRO A 232 22.70 14.79 0.98
CA PRO A 232 22.63 14.58 -0.47
C PRO A 232 23.79 13.74 -1.03
N PRO A 233 23.55 12.97 -2.12
CA PRO A 233 22.31 12.91 -2.90
C PRO A 233 21.28 11.92 -2.36
N MET A 234 20.01 12.05 -2.79
CA MET A 234 19.04 10.94 -2.73
C MET A 234 19.64 9.72 -3.43
N GLU A 235 19.94 8.66 -2.68
CA GLU A 235 20.67 7.48 -3.13
C GLU A 235 19.77 6.29 -3.45
N ILE A 236 18.57 6.22 -2.90
CA ILE A 236 17.64 5.10 -3.12
C ILE A 236 16.82 5.31 -4.38
N THR A 237 16.99 4.41 -5.35
CA THR A 237 16.10 4.30 -6.51
C THR A 237 14.83 3.54 -6.14
N ALA A 238 13.75 4.28 -5.91
CA ALA A 238 12.43 3.71 -5.73
C ALA A 238 11.91 3.17 -7.08
N LYS A 239 11.96 1.84 -7.24
CA LYS A 239 11.34 1.14 -8.37
C LYS A 239 10.64 -0.11 -7.85
N LYS A 240 9.36 -0.26 -8.18
CA LYS A 240 8.60 -1.49 -7.91
C LYS A 240 7.86 -1.96 -9.14
N ASP A 241 7.85 -3.27 -9.33
CA ASP A 241 7.03 -3.92 -10.35
C ASP A 241 5.53 -3.68 -10.12
N ILE A 242 4.74 -3.95 -11.15
CA ILE A 242 3.30 -3.68 -11.17
C ILE A 242 2.59 -4.49 -10.08
N ILE A 243 1.88 -3.80 -9.19
CA ILE A 243 0.94 -4.39 -8.22
C ILE A 243 -0.51 -4.25 -8.71
N LYS A 244 -1.38 -5.14 -8.24
CA LYS A 244 -2.84 -5.01 -8.38
C LYS A 244 -3.44 -4.36 -7.12
N PHE A 245 -4.47 -3.52 -7.28
CA PHE A 245 -5.19 -2.86 -6.18
C PHE A 245 -6.70 -2.83 -6.41
#